data_AF-B7N4P5-F1
#
_entry.id   AF-B7N4P5-F1
#
_cell.length_a   1.000
_cell.length_b   1.000
_cell.length_c   1.000
_cell.angle_alpha   90.00
_cell.angle_beta   90.00
_cell.angle_gamma   90.00
#
_symmetry.space_group_name_H-M   'P 1'
#
loop_
_entity.id
_entity.type
_entity.pdbx_description
1 polymer ?
#
loop_
_entity_poly.entity_id
_entity_poly.type
_entity_poly.pdbx_seq_one_letter_code
_entity_poly.pdbx_strand_id
1 'polypeptide(L)'
;MSDTLLTLRDVHINFPARKNWLGKTTEHVHAINGIDLQIRRSETLGIVGESGCGKSTLAQLLMGMLQPSHGQYIRSRSQRIMQMVFQDPLSSLNPRLPVWRIITEPLWIAKRSSEQQRRALAEELAVQVGIRPEYLDRLPHAFSGGQRQRIAIARALSSQPDVIVLDEPTSALDISVQAQILNLLVTLQENRGLTYVLISHNVSVIRHMSDRVAVMYLGQIVELGDAQQVLTAPAHPYTRLLLDSLPAIDKPLEEEWALRKTDLPGNRTLPQGCFFRERCPLATHGCEVRQSLTIREDGREIRCWRAL
;
A
#
# COMPACT_ATOMS: atom_id res chain seq x y z
N MET A 1 -23.82 10.02 -5.92
CA MET A 1 -22.80 9.26 -6.68
C MET A 1 -22.00 8.48 -5.65
N SER A 2 -21.71 7.19 -5.88
CA SER A 2 -21.01 6.38 -4.87
C SER A 2 -19.61 6.96 -4.60
N ASP A 3 -19.30 7.19 -3.32
CA ASP A 3 -18.00 7.73 -2.86
C ASP A 3 -16.85 6.72 -3.00
N THR A 4 -17.18 5.47 -3.34
CA THR A 4 -16.23 4.37 -3.51
C THR A 4 -15.70 4.33 -4.95
N LEU A 5 -14.37 4.36 -5.09
CA LEU A 5 -13.65 4.27 -6.37
C LEU A 5 -13.39 2.83 -6.80
N LEU A 6 -13.09 1.96 -5.83
CA LEU A 6 -12.75 0.56 -6.06
C LEU A 6 -13.25 -0.30 -4.90
N THR A 7 -13.79 -1.48 -5.22
CA THR A 7 -14.22 -2.48 -4.24
C THR A 7 -13.64 -3.85 -4.60
N LEU A 8 -12.98 -4.47 -3.63
CA LEU A 8 -12.60 -5.88 -3.62
C LEU A 8 -13.62 -6.65 -2.77
N ARG A 9 -14.12 -7.77 -3.27
CA ARG A 9 -15.01 -8.68 -2.53
C ARG A 9 -14.49 -10.10 -2.61
N ASP A 10 -14.18 -10.68 -1.44
CA ASP A 10 -13.62 -12.02 -1.27
C ASP A 10 -12.54 -12.35 -2.31
N VAL A 11 -11.59 -11.43 -2.49
CA VAL A 11 -10.55 -11.59 -3.51
C VAL A 11 -9.46 -12.55 -3.02
N HIS A 12 -9.07 -13.50 -3.87
CA HIS A 12 -7.92 -14.38 -3.66
C HIS A 12 -6.93 -14.28 -4.82
N ILE A 13 -5.64 -14.46 -4.52
CA ILE A 13 -4.56 -14.55 -5.51
C ILE A 13 -3.60 -15.66 -5.10
N ASN A 14 -3.43 -16.62 -6.01
CA ASN A 14 -2.53 -17.75 -5.85
C ASN A 14 -1.51 -17.79 -6.99
N PHE A 15 -0.23 -18.02 -6.67
CA PHE A 15 0.83 -18.19 -7.66
C PHE A 15 1.27 -19.65 -7.76
N PRO A 16 1.57 -20.19 -8.95
CA PRO A 16 2.13 -21.53 -9.08
C PRO A 16 3.55 -21.55 -8.50
N ALA A 17 3.83 -22.47 -7.56
CA ALA A 17 5.11 -22.54 -6.86
C ALA A 17 5.96 -23.73 -7.32
N ARG A 18 5.33 -24.86 -7.63
CA ARG A 18 6.00 -26.07 -8.10
C ARG A 18 5.20 -26.72 -9.23
N LYS A 19 5.90 -27.20 -10.25
CA LYS A 19 5.33 -28.03 -11.33
C LYS A 19 5.94 -29.43 -11.26
N ASN A 20 5.14 -30.43 -11.59
CA ASN A 20 5.66 -31.78 -11.79
C ASN A 20 6.38 -31.91 -13.15
N TRP A 21 6.96 -33.09 -13.41
CA TRP A 21 7.67 -33.39 -14.67
C TRP A 21 6.77 -33.30 -15.92
N LEU A 22 5.44 -33.38 -15.75
CA LEU A 22 4.43 -33.19 -16.79
C LEU A 22 3.98 -31.72 -16.95
N GLY A 23 4.60 -30.78 -16.24
CA GLY A 23 4.28 -29.36 -16.29
C GLY A 23 3.02 -28.93 -15.52
N LYS A 24 2.33 -29.85 -14.83
CA LYS A 24 1.15 -29.55 -14.00
C LYS A 24 1.58 -28.94 -12.67
N THR A 25 0.95 -27.84 -12.28
CA THR A 25 1.18 -27.20 -10.97
C THR A 25 0.74 -28.13 -9.83
N THR A 26 1.63 -28.38 -8.88
CA THR A 26 1.39 -29.25 -7.71
C THR A 26 1.34 -28.47 -6.40
N GLU A 27 1.94 -27.28 -6.36
CA GLU A 27 1.94 -26.40 -5.19
C GLU A 27 1.63 -24.97 -5.60
N HIS A 28 0.91 -24.27 -4.73
CA HIS A 28 0.60 -22.86 -4.87
C HIS A 28 1.15 -22.05 -3.69
N VAL A 29 1.48 -20.80 -3.97
CA VAL A 29 1.74 -19.77 -2.97
C VAL A 29 0.49 -18.90 -2.88
N HIS A 30 -0.07 -18.80 -1.68
CA HIS A 30 -1.32 -18.10 -1.39
C HIS A 30 -1.04 -16.67 -0.91
N ALA A 31 -1.02 -15.72 -1.85
CA ALA A 31 -0.59 -14.35 -1.55
C ALA A 31 -1.71 -13.47 -1.00
N ILE A 32 -2.95 -13.68 -1.46
CA ILE A 32 -4.15 -12.95 -1.01
C ILE A 32 -5.25 -13.99 -0.73
N ASN A 33 -5.90 -13.88 0.43
CA ASN A 33 -6.70 -14.94 1.06
C ASN A 33 -8.08 -14.46 1.54
N GLY A 34 -8.86 -13.86 0.63
CA GLY A 34 -10.22 -13.38 0.91
C GLY A 34 -10.22 -11.96 1.43
N ILE A 35 -9.70 -11.02 0.62
CA ILE A 35 -9.72 -9.60 0.93
C ILE A 35 -11.03 -8.96 0.49
N ASP A 36 -11.69 -8.34 1.46
CA ASP A 36 -12.77 -7.38 1.29
C ASP A 36 -12.21 -5.98 1.57
N LEU A 37 -12.27 -5.08 0.59
CA LEU A 37 -11.67 -3.75 0.73
C LEU A 37 -12.38 -2.72 -0.13
N GLN A 38 -12.55 -1.52 0.40
CA GLN A 38 -13.07 -0.38 -0.34
C GLN A 38 -12.08 0.79 -0.29
N ILE A 39 -11.79 1.34 -1.47
CA ILE A 39 -11.04 2.60 -1.63
C ILE A 39 -12.06 3.70 -1.92
N ARG A 40 -12.17 4.67 -1.02
CA ARG A 40 -13.08 5.82 -1.15
C ARG A 40 -12.35 7.01 -1.75
N ARG A 41 -13.10 7.96 -2.29
CA ARG A 41 -12.55 9.15 -2.92
C ARG A 41 -11.97 10.09 -1.85
N SER A 42 -10.84 10.72 -2.19
CA SER A 42 -10.19 11.77 -1.39
C SER A 42 -9.76 11.33 0.02
N GLU A 43 -9.67 10.02 0.27
CA GLU A 43 -9.08 9.44 1.49
C GLU A 43 -7.67 8.92 1.22
N THR A 44 -6.88 8.80 2.28
CA THR A 44 -5.68 7.96 2.33
C THR A 44 -6.01 6.67 3.09
N LEU A 45 -5.98 5.54 2.38
CA LEU A 45 -6.02 4.21 2.98
C LEU A 45 -4.58 3.72 3.21
N GLY A 46 -4.18 3.65 4.47
CA GLY A 46 -2.92 3.03 4.90
C GLY A 46 -3.04 1.51 4.94
N ILE A 47 -2.00 0.81 4.47
CA ILE A 47 -1.90 -0.65 4.49
C ILE A 47 -0.61 -1.03 5.21
N VAL A 48 -0.75 -1.74 6.32
CA VAL A 48 0.36 -2.15 7.20
C VAL A 48 0.39 -3.64 7.43
N GLY A 49 1.56 -4.18 7.73
CA GLY A 49 1.77 -5.58 8.09
C GLY A 49 3.23 -5.99 7.93
N GLU A 50 3.58 -7.15 8.48
CA GLU A 50 4.94 -7.71 8.40
C GLU A 50 5.36 -7.96 6.93
N SER A 51 6.67 -8.04 6.67
CA SER A 51 7.20 -8.29 5.32
C SER A 51 6.71 -9.64 4.78
N GLY A 52 6.25 -9.70 3.53
CA GLY A 52 5.72 -10.93 2.93
C GLY A 52 4.24 -11.24 3.23
N CYS A 53 3.51 -10.37 3.95
CA CYS A 53 2.08 -10.59 4.23
C CYS A 53 1.13 -10.33 3.03
N GLY A 54 1.64 -9.94 1.87
CA GLY A 54 0.84 -9.75 0.63
C GLY A 54 0.60 -8.30 0.19
N LYS A 55 1.17 -7.29 0.87
CA LYS A 55 0.97 -5.86 0.53
C LYS A 55 1.33 -5.51 -0.91
N SER A 56 2.51 -5.92 -1.40
CA SER A 56 2.93 -5.65 -2.77
C SER A 56 2.08 -6.39 -3.80
N THR A 57 1.60 -7.61 -3.48
CA THR A 57 0.63 -8.32 -4.33
C THR A 57 -0.70 -7.57 -4.40
N LEU A 58 -1.17 -7.01 -3.29
CA LEU A 58 -2.35 -6.14 -3.27
C LEU A 58 -2.12 -4.87 -4.11
N ALA A 59 -0.95 -4.24 -4.02
CA ALA A 59 -0.59 -3.10 -4.87
C ALA A 59 -0.71 -3.43 -6.38
N GLN A 60 -0.13 -4.55 -6.79
CA GLN A 60 -0.16 -5.02 -8.18
C GLN A 60 -1.59 -5.36 -8.65
N LEU A 61 -2.41 -5.96 -7.77
CA LEU A 61 -3.83 -6.17 -8.03
C LEU A 61 -4.57 -4.85 -8.23
N LEU A 62 -4.36 -3.86 -7.34
CA LEU A 62 -5.00 -2.55 -7.44
C LEU A 62 -4.65 -1.87 -8.76
N MET A 63 -3.38 -1.95 -9.17
CA MET A 63 -2.88 -1.44 -10.45
C MET A 63 -3.38 -2.21 -11.69
N GLY A 64 -4.12 -3.31 -11.52
CA GLY A 64 -4.62 -4.14 -12.61
C GLY A 64 -3.55 -5.00 -13.29
N MET A 65 -2.37 -5.16 -12.66
CA MET A 65 -1.28 -6.02 -13.15
C MET A 65 -1.55 -7.50 -12.85
N LEU A 66 -2.39 -7.78 -11.86
CA LEU A 66 -2.83 -9.12 -11.49
C LEU A 66 -4.35 -9.21 -11.60
N GLN A 67 -4.84 -10.40 -11.94
CA GLN A 67 -6.27 -10.74 -11.90
C GLN A 67 -6.56 -11.62 -10.68
N PRO A 68 -7.71 -11.43 -10.01
CA PRO A 68 -8.16 -12.33 -8.96
C PRO A 68 -8.25 -13.77 -9.47
N SER A 69 -7.77 -14.74 -8.68
CA SER A 69 -8.08 -16.16 -8.94
C SER A 69 -9.49 -16.53 -8.47
N HIS A 70 -10.03 -15.77 -7.53
CA HIS A 70 -11.39 -15.84 -7.02
C HIS A 70 -11.83 -14.45 -6.52
N GLY A 71 -13.13 -14.21 -6.44
CA GLY A 71 -13.70 -12.96 -5.94
C GLY A 71 -13.93 -11.92 -7.02
N GLN A 72 -14.30 -10.71 -6.59
CA GLN A 72 -14.67 -9.62 -7.49
C GLN A 72 -13.76 -8.41 -7.28
N TYR A 73 -13.24 -7.89 -8.40
CA TYR A 73 -12.55 -6.62 -8.48
C TYR A 73 -13.45 -5.64 -9.25
N ILE A 74 -14.04 -4.68 -8.53
CA ILE A 74 -15.06 -3.77 -9.06
C ILE A 74 -14.49 -2.35 -9.05
N ARG A 75 -14.30 -1.75 -10.23
CA ARG A 75 -13.94 -0.33 -10.35
C ARG A 75 -15.17 0.50 -10.67
N SER A 76 -15.26 1.67 -10.06
CA SER A 76 -16.25 2.67 -10.45
C SER A 76 -15.97 3.14 -11.89
N ARG A 77 -17.04 3.35 -12.68
CA ARG A 77 -16.94 3.93 -14.03
C ARG A 77 -16.32 5.33 -14.04
N SER A 78 -16.35 6.03 -12.90
CA SER A 78 -15.74 7.35 -12.74
C SER A 78 -14.22 7.28 -12.54
N GLN A 79 -13.66 6.12 -12.19
CA GLN A 79 -12.23 5.98 -11.95
C GLN A 79 -11.54 5.65 -13.28
N ARG A 80 -10.86 6.63 -13.87
CA ARG A 80 -10.26 6.44 -15.20
C ARG A 80 -8.79 6.05 -15.13
N ILE A 81 -8.03 6.59 -14.17
CA ILE A 81 -6.58 6.45 -14.15
C ILE A 81 -6.08 6.21 -12.73
N MET A 82 -5.33 5.13 -12.53
CA MET A 82 -4.57 4.86 -11.31
C MET A 82 -3.08 4.85 -11.66
N GLN A 83 -2.26 5.42 -10.79
CA GLN A 83 -0.81 5.44 -10.95
C GLN A 83 -0.13 4.88 -9.71
N MET A 84 1.13 4.49 -9.86
CA MET A 84 1.94 3.96 -8.77
C MET A 84 3.22 4.77 -8.62
N VAL A 85 3.60 5.03 -7.37
CA VAL A 85 4.92 5.50 -6.99
C VAL A 85 5.60 4.34 -6.26
N PHE A 86 6.66 3.82 -6.86
CA PHE A 86 7.40 2.65 -6.37
C PHE A 86 8.39 3.01 -5.26
N GLN A 87 8.76 2.01 -4.47
CA GLN A 87 9.70 2.09 -3.35
C GLN A 87 11.07 2.64 -3.75
N ASP A 88 11.62 2.17 -4.87
CA ASP A 88 12.87 2.67 -5.43
C ASP A 88 12.59 3.48 -6.70
N PRO A 89 12.63 4.82 -6.62
CA PRO A 89 12.52 5.67 -7.80
C PRO A 89 13.56 5.33 -8.85
N LEU A 90 14.80 5.04 -8.47
CA LEU A 90 15.90 4.93 -9.43
C LEU A 90 15.68 3.79 -10.42
N SER A 91 15.31 2.60 -9.94
CA SER A 91 14.97 1.48 -10.81
C SER A 91 13.74 1.74 -11.68
N SER A 92 12.84 2.62 -11.24
CA SER A 92 11.63 2.97 -12.00
C SER A 92 11.83 4.09 -13.05
N LEU A 93 12.89 4.90 -12.96
CA LEU A 93 13.14 6.02 -13.87
C LEU A 93 14.12 5.59 -14.98
N ASN A 94 13.78 5.85 -16.24
CA ASN A 94 14.68 5.53 -17.35
C ASN A 94 15.94 6.43 -17.30
N PRO A 95 17.15 5.88 -17.06
CA PRO A 95 18.34 6.69 -16.82
C PRO A 95 18.85 7.40 -18.09
N ARG A 96 18.32 7.04 -19.27
CA ARG A 96 18.70 7.59 -20.58
C ARG A 96 17.79 8.72 -21.05
N LEU A 97 16.75 9.05 -20.28
CA LEU A 97 15.81 10.11 -20.63
C LEU A 97 16.03 11.34 -19.74
N PRO A 98 15.88 12.56 -20.29
CA PRO A 98 15.82 13.76 -19.47
C PRO A 98 14.56 13.75 -18.60
N VAL A 99 14.64 14.42 -17.44
CA VAL A 99 13.57 14.42 -16.43
C VAL A 99 12.22 14.88 -16.99
N TRP A 100 12.16 15.90 -17.85
CA TRP A 100 10.88 16.32 -18.43
C TRP A 100 10.19 15.21 -19.24
N ARG A 101 10.97 14.36 -19.95
CA ARG A 101 10.42 13.22 -20.69
C ARG A 101 9.92 12.16 -19.74
N ILE A 102 10.64 11.91 -18.65
CA ILE A 102 10.23 10.92 -17.64
C ILE A 102 8.94 11.35 -16.96
N ILE A 103 8.85 12.62 -16.54
CA ILE A 103 7.63 13.17 -15.93
C ILE A 103 6.44 13.02 -16.89
N THR A 104 6.63 13.29 -18.18
CA THR A 104 5.53 13.33 -19.16
C THR A 104 5.32 12.04 -19.94
N GLU A 105 6.07 10.99 -19.62
CA GLU A 105 5.99 9.70 -20.30
C GLU A 105 4.57 9.10 -20.25
N PRO A 106 3.85 9.07 -19.11
CA PRO A 106 2.49 8.55 -19.07
C PRO A 106 1.54 9.31 -20.00
N LEU A 107 1.64 10.64 -20.05
CA LEU A 107 0.84 11.47 -20.94
C LEU A 107 1.16 11.19 -22.42
N TRP A 108 2.45 11.05 -22.75
CA TRP A 108 2.88 10.73 -24.11
C TRP A 108 2.36 9.37 -24.57
N ILE A 109 2.44 8.34 -23.72
CA ILE A 109 1.93 7.00 -24.03
C ILE A 109 0.42 7.05 -24.29
N ALA A 110 -0.32 7.79 -23.46
CA ALA A 110 -1.78 7.86 -23.55
C ALA A 110 -2.29 8.67 -24.75
N LYS A 111 -1.67 9.82 -25.06
CA LYS A 111 -2.24 10.82 -25.99
C LYS A 111 -1.32 11.26 -27.14
N ARG A 112 -0.06 10.83 -27.15
CA ARG A 112 0.96 11.28 -28.13
C ARG A 112 1.07 12.81 -28.23
N SER A 113 0.93 13.50 -27.09
CA SER A 113 0.99 14.96 -27.00
C SER A 113 2.29 15.56 -27.55
N SER A 114 2.23 16.79 -28.05
CA SER A 114 3.38 17.49 -28.63
C SER A 114 4.48 17.73 -27.60
N GLU A 115 5.73 17.91 -28.05
CA GLU A 115 6.83 18.23 -27.14
C GLU A 115 6.59 19.52 -26.35
N GLN A 116 6.07 20.56 -27.01
CA GLN A 116 5.75 21.84 -26.37
C GLN A 116 4.76 21.67 -25.22
N GLN A 117 3.67 20.91 -25.44
CA GLN A 117 2.68 20.62 -24.39
C GLN A 117 3.28 19.82 -23.23
N ARG A 118 4.15 18.86 -23.54
CA ARG A 118 4.80 18.04 -22.53
C ARG A 118 5.79 18.86 -21.70
N ARG A 119 6.62 19.72 -22.31
CA ARG A 119 7.54 20.59 -21.57
C ARG A 119 6.80 21.53 -20.63
N ALA A 120 5.74 22.19 -21.11
CA ALA A 120 4.92 23.06 -20.27
C ALA A 120 4.32 22.31 -19.06
N LEU A 121 3.80 21.11 -19.26
CA LEU A 121 3.30 20.28 -18.15
C LEU A 121 4.41 19.83 -17.20
N ALA A 122 5.58 19.46 -17.72
CA ALA A 122 6.71 19.05 -16.90
C ALA A 122 7.18 20.19 -15.99
N GLU A 123 7.21 21.43 -16.49
CA GLU A 123 7.53 22.63 -15.72
C GLU A 123 6.51 22.88 -14.60
N GLU A 124 5.21 22.82 -14.93
CA GLU A 124 4.13 22.97 -13.95
C GLU A 124 4.25 21.94 -12.81
N LEU A 125 4.43 20.67 -13.17
CA LEU A 125 4.54 19.58 -12.21
C LEU A 125 5.83 19.65 -11.39
N ALA A 126 6.95 20.05 -12.02
CA ALA A 126 8.22 20.22 -11.35
C ALA A 126 8.11 21.25 -10.22
N VAL A 127 7.51 22.42 -10.49
CA VAL A 127 7.28 23.46 -9.48
C VAL A 127 6.46 22.91 -8.31
N GLN A 128 5.38 22.18 -8.60
CA GLN A 128 4.51 21.62 -7.55
C GLN A 128 5.22 20.62 -6.64
N VAL A 129 6.15 19.83 -7.19
CA VAL A 129 6.93 18.88 -6.39
C VAL A 129 8.22 19.49 -5.82
N GLY A 130 8.50 20.77 -6.05
CA GLY A 130 9.70 21.45 -5.55
C GLY A 130 10.97 21.13 -6.34
N ILE A 131 10.86 20.76 -7.62
CA ILE A 131 11.97 20.63 -8.56
C ILE A 131 12.05 21.90 -9.40
N ARG A 132 13.25 22.46 -9.48
CA ARG A 132 13.51 23.67 -10.26
C ARG A 132 13.41 23.39 -11.78
N PRO A 133 12.63 24.16 -12.55
CA PRO A 133 12.42 23.94 -13.99
C PRO A 133 13.72 23.88 -14.80
N GLU A 134 14.75 24.66 -14.43
CA GLU A 134 16.04 24.65 -15.11
C GLU A 134 16.78 23.29 -15.05
N TYR A 135 16.31 22.36 -14.21
CA TYR A 135 16.91 21.03 -14.07
C TYR A 135 16.25 19.98 -14.95
N LEU A 136 15.17 20.32 -15.65
CA LEU A 136 14.35 19.36 -16.37
C LEU A 136 15.04 18.65 -17.55
N ASP A 137 16.05 19.28 -18.16
CA ASP A 137 16.86 18.65 -19.22
C ASP A 137 17.99 17.75 -18.68
N ARG A 138 18.18 17.70 -17.35
CA ARG A 138 19.16 16.79 -16.73
C ARG A 138 18.64 15.35 -16.70
N LEU A 139 19.57 14.41 -16.53
CA LEU A 139 19.29 12.99 -16.36
C LEU A 139 19.09 12.62 -14.87
N PRO A 140 18.37 11.52 -14.55
CA PRO A 140 18.02 11.16 -13.16
C PRO A 140 19.20 11.02 -12.19
N HIS A 141 20.37 10.59 -12.67
CA HIS A 141 21.54 10.40 -11.83
C HIS A 141 22.06 11.71 -11.22
N ALA A 142 21.74 12.86 -11.81
CA ALA A 142 22.12 14.18 -11.32
C ALA A 142 21.30 14.68 -10.11
N PHE A 143 20.32 13.89 -9.66
CA PHE A 143 19.40 14.25 -8.57
C PHE A 143 19.65 13.40 -7.32
N SER A 144 19.40 13.97 -6.14
CA SER A 144 19.39 13.25 -4.85
C SER A 144 18.21 12.25 -4.77
N GLY A 145 18.25 11.34 -3.80
CA GLY A 145 17.16 10.37 -3.56
C GLY A 145 15.78 11.04 -3.40
N GLY A 146 15.69 12.07 -2.56
CA GLY A 146 14.46 12.84 -2.37
C GLY A 146 13.99 13.57 -3.63
N GLN A 147 14.90 14.11 -4.43
CA GLN A 147 14.54 14.72 -5.71
C GLN A 147 14.06 13.69 -6.73
N ARG A 148 14.64 12.50 -6.78
CA ARG A 148 14.16 11.39 -7.62
C ARG A 148 12.77 10.94 -7.19
N GLN A 149 12.48 10.91 -5.88
CA GLN A 149 11.14 10.64 -5.36
C GLN A 149 10.13 11.70 -5.83
N ARG A 150 10.49 13.00 -5.75
CA ARG A 150 9.67 14.11 -6.26
C ARG A 150 9.39 13.96 -7.76
N ILE A 151 10.40 13.58 -8.55
CA ILE A 151 10.25 13.30 -9.98
C ILE A 151 9.29 12.13 -10.22
N ALA A 152 9.37 11.05 -9.43
CA ALA A 152 8.45 9.91 -9.54
C ALA A 152 7.00 10.30 -9.20
N ILE A 153 6.79 11.16 -8.19
CA ILE A 153 5.50 11.74 -7.84
C ILE A 153 4.97 12.60 -9.00
N ALA A 154 5.79 13.52 -9.53
CA ALA A 154 5.42 14.35 -10.68
C ALA A 154 5.04 13.50 -11.90
N ARG A 155 5.77 12.41 -12.17
CA ARG A 155 5.42 11.45 -13.23
C ARG A 155 4.02 10.88 -13.03
N ALA A 156 3.68 10.42 -11.84
CA ALA A 156 2.36 9.89 -11.53
C ALA A 156 1.26 10.96 -11.78
N LEU A 157 1.51 12.19 -11.34
CA LEU A 157 0.57 13.31 -11.51
C LEU A 157 0.33 13.72 -12.96
N SER A 158 1.26 13.46 -13.88
CA SER A 158 1.14 13.86 -15.29
C SER A 158 -0.07 13.27 -16.01
N SER A 159 -0.59 12.16 -15.51
CA SER A 159 -1.77 11.49 -16.04
C SER A 159 -3.10 11.95 -15.42
N GLN A 160 -3.06 12.89 -14.48
CA GLN A 160 -4.21 13.36 -13.69
C GLN A 160 -4.99 12.19 -13.05
N PRO A 161 -4.32 11.37 -12.19
CA PRO A 161 -4.92 10.17 -11.63
C PRO A 161 -5.99 10.48 -10.59
N ASP A 162 -7.00 9.61 -10.49
CA ASP A 162 -7.98 9.61 -9.38
C ASP A 162 -7.37 8.99 -8.11
N VAL A 163 -6.48 8.00 -8.29
CA VAL A 163 -5.86 7.22 -7.21
C VAL A 163 -4.37 7.06 -7.48
N ILE A 164 -3.55 7.27 -6.45
CA ILE A 164 -2.12 6.95 -6.48
C ILE A 164 -1.82 5.88 -5.40
N VAL A 165 -1.24 4.76 -5.84
CA VAL A 165 -0.69 3.74 -4.95
C VAL A 165 0.74 4.15 -4.60
N LEU A 166 1.01 4.34 -3.31
CA LEU A 166 2.31 4.73 -2.78
C LEU A 166 2.92 3.50 -2.10
N ASP A 167 3.84 2.82 -2.76
CA ASP A 167 4.49 1.62 -2.23
C ASP A 167 5.82 1.99 -1.59
N GLU A 168 5.81 2.09 -0.26
CA GLU A 168 6.95 2.55 0.55
C GLU A 168 7.64 3.82 0.01
N PRO A 169 6.91 4.93 -0.17
CA PRO A 169 7.40 6.12 -0.89
C PRO A 169 8.59 6.83 -0.22
N THR A 170 9.02 6.40 0.96
CA THR A 170 10.09 7.07 1.73
C THR A 170 11.11 6.12 2.34
N SER A 171 11.05 4.79 2.10
CA SER A 171 11.87 3.84 2.86
C SER A 171 13.37 3.91 2.58
N ALA A 172 13.78 4.45 1.42
CA ALA A 172 15.18 4.66 1.04
C ALA A 172 15.71 6.08 1.35
N LEU A 173 14.94 6.90 2.08
CA LEU A 173 15.26 8.31 2.34
C LEU A 173 15.67 8.55 3.79
N ASP A 174 16.50 9.56 4.02
CA ASP A 174 16.79 10.03 5.37
C ASP A 174 15.53 10.62 6.04
N ILE A 175 15.51 10.65 7.38
CA ILE A 175 14.34 11.05 8.17
C ILE A 175 13.86 12.46 7.80
N SER A 176 14.78 13.39 7.52
CA SER A 176 14.44 14.77 7.21
C SER A 176 13.77 14.89 5.83
N VAL A 177 14.30 14.20 4.83
CA VAL A 177 13.73 14.15 3.47
C VAL A 177 12.42 13.38 3.46
N GLN A 178 12.31 12.28 4.22
CA GLN A 178 11.06 11.55 4.41
C GLN A 178 9.94 12.49 4.86
N ALA A 179 10.16 13.29 5.92
CA ALA A 179 9.16 14.24 6.39
C ALA A 179 8.74 15.25 5.30
N GLN A 180 9.70 15.76 4.52
CA GLN A 180 9.41 16.67 3.42
C GLN A 180 8.57 16.03 2.30
N ILE A 181 8.80 14.74 2.00
CA ILE A 181 8.02 14.02 0.99
C ILE A 181 6.60 13.76 1.48
N LEU A 182 6.42 13.40 2.76
CA LEU A 182 5.09 13.20 3.33
C LEU A 182 4.28 14.49 3.34
N ASN A 183 4.87 15.60 3.76
CA ASN A 183 4.22 16.92 3.72
C ASN A 183 3.85 17.33 2.29
N LEU A 184 4.70 17.03 1.31
CA LEU A 184 4.39 17.24 -0.10
C LEU A 184 3.15 16.43 -0.52
N LEU A 185 3.08 15.14 -0.16
CA LEU A 185 1.95 14.29 -0.51
C LEU A 185 0.64 14.78 0.13
N VAL A 186 0.66 15.17 1.41
CA VAL A 186 -0.51 15.78 2.08
C VAL A 186 -0.95 17.04 1.34
N THR A 187 -0.02 17.95 1.04
CA THR A 187 -0.32 19.18 0.29
C THR A 187 -0.91 18.90 -1.09
N LEU A 188 -0.43 17.86 -1.78
CA LEU A 188 -0.97 17.45 -3.07
C LEU A 188 -2.37 16.83 -2.94
N GLN A 189 -2.62 16.08 -1.87
CA GLN A 189 -3.94 15.53 -1.57
C GLN A 189 -4.98 16.62 -1.42
N GLU A 190 -4.69 17.61 -0.56
CA GLU A 190 -5.58 18.73 -0.25
C GLU A 190 -5.88 19.57 -1.49
N ASN A 191 -4.84 19.92 -2.26
CA ASN A 191 -4.99 20.80 -3.40
C ASN A 191 -5.64 20.15 -4.63
N ARG A 192 -5.55 18.82 -4.77
CA ARG A 192 -6.00 18.10 -5.98
C ARG A 192 -7.13 17.10 -5.70
N GLY A 193 -7.54 16.93 -4.44
CA GLY A 193 -8.53 15.93 -4.04
C GLY A 193 -8.08 14.49 -4.33
N LEU A 194 -6.78 14.22 -4.29
CA LEU A 194 -6.22 12.90 -4.63
C LEU A 194 -6.66 11.84 -3.61
N THR A 195 -6.76 10.61 -4.09
CA THR A 195 -6.94 9.43 -3.23
C THR A 195 -5.63 8.67 -3.15
N TYR A 196 -5.21 8.28 -1.96
CA TYR A 196 -4.00 7.51 -1.76
C TYR A 196 -4.28 6.11 -1.21
N VAL A 197 -3.54 5.13 -1.72
CA VAL A 197 -3.33 3.85 -1.05
C VAL A 197 -1.88 3.80 -0.63
N LEU A 198 -1.63 3.97 0.66
CA LEU A 198 -0.28 4.06 1.22
C LEU A 198 0.13 2.72 1.81
N ILE A 199 1.09 2.07 1.19
CA ILE A 199 1.70 0.84 1.71
C ILE A 199 2.99 1.21 2.43
N SER A 200 3.08 0.83 3.70
CA SER A 200 4.30 1.03 4.49
C SER A 200 4.44 -0.02 5.57
N HIS A 201 5.68 -0.38 5.90
CA HIS A 201 6.00 -1.09 7.13
C HIS A 201 6.23 -0.12 8.31
N ASN A 202 6.34 1.19 8.07
CA ASN A 202 6.53 2.19 9.11
C ASN A 202 5.19 2.75 9.58
N VAL A 203 4.77 2.37 10.77
CA VAL A 203 3.49 2.81 11.35
C VAL A 203 3.45 4.32 11.61
N SER A 204 4.58 4.98 11.88
CA SER A 204 4.60 6.44 12.06
C SER A 204 4.23 7.18 10.78
N VAL A 205 4.64 6.65 9.62
CA VAL A 205 4.24 7.19 8.30
C VAL A 205 2.74 7.03 8.08
N ILE A 206 2.22 5.84 8.42
CA ILE A 206 0.80 5.51 8.27
C ILE A 206 -0.06 6.37 9.19
N ARG A 207 0.36 6.53 10.45
CA ARG A 207 -0.29 7.39 11.45
C ARG A 207 -0.37 8.85 11.00
N HIS A 208 0.66 9.34 10.33
CA HIS A 208 0.73 10.74 9.93
C HIS A 208 -0.15 11.07 8.73
N MET A 209 -0.35 10.12 7.81
CA MET A 209 -0.93 10.41 6.48
C MET A 209 -2.27 9.72 6.23
N SER A 210 -2.61 8.65 6.96
CA SER A 210 -3.79 7.83 6.64
C SER A 210 -5.02 8.26 7.40
N ASP A 211 -6.16 8.31 6.72
CA ASP A 211 -7.48 8.48 7.34
C ASP A 211 -7.98 7.13 7.87
N ARG A 212 -7.74 6.06 7.11
CA ARG A 212 -8.09 4.69 7.47
C ARG A 212 -6.90 3.77 7.37
N VAL A 213 -6.88 2.71 8.17
CA VAL A 213 -5.80 1.72 8.17
C VAL A 213 -6.37 0.32 8.01
N ALA A 214 -5.84 -0.42 7.04
CA ALA A 214 -6.00 -1.86 6.86
C ALA A 214 -4.74 -2.59 7.35
N VAL A 215 -4.90 -3.44 8.37
CA VAL A 215 -3.83 -4.29 8.89
C VAL A 215 -3.91 -5.64 8.20
N MET A 216 -2.83 -6.01 7.50
CA MET A 216 -2.72 -7.25 6.73
C MET A 216 -1.87 -8.30 7.45
N TYR A 217 -2.40 -9.51 7.55
CA TYR A 217 -1.69 -10.69 8.03
C TYR A 217 -1.93 -11.87 7.08
N LEU A 218 -0.84 -12.46 6.58
CA LEU A 218 -0.86 -13.65 5.72
C LEU A 218 -1.93 -13.59 4.59
N GLY A 219 -1.97 -12.49 3.85
CA GLY A 219 -2.91 -12.27 2.74
C GLY A 219 -4.34 -11.92 3.14
N GLN A 220 -4.63 -11.70 4.42
CA GLN A 220 -5.95 -11.29 4.93
C GLN A 220 -5.89 -9.90 5.55
N ILE A 221 -6.99 -9.15 5.43
CA ILE A 221 -7.23 -8.00 6.31
C ILE A 221 -7.77 -8.54 7.64
N VAL A 222 -7.08 -8.21 8.73
CA VAL A 222 -7.45 -8.66 10.08
C VAL A 222 -8.10 -7.57 10.92
N GLU A 223 -7.81 -6.32 10.61
CA GLU A 223 -8.41 -5.14 11.23
C GLU A 223 -8.42 -3.99 10.21
N LEU A 224 -9.55 -3.31 10.07
CA LEU A 224 -9.74 -2.18 9.18
C LEU A 224 -10.62 -1.13 9.88
N GLY A 225 -10.21 0.13 9.88
CA GLY A 225 -10.97 1.19 10.53
C GLY A 225 -10.31 2.54 10.40
N ASP A 226 -10.81 3.51 11.16
CA ASP A 226 -10.17 4.81 11.34
C ASP A 226 -8.73 4.64 11.85
N ALA A 227 -7.81 5.42 11.28
CA ALA A 227 -6.39 5.30 11.58
C ALA A 227 -6.07 5.59 13.05
N GLN A 228 -6.71 6.60 13.64
CA GLN A 228 -6.49 6.93 15.05
C GLN A 228 -6.96 5.76 15.93
N GLN A 229 -8.16 5.22 15.68
CA GLN A 229 -8.71 4.11 16.46
C GLN A 229 -7.85 2.84 16.37
N VAL A 230 -7.50 2.40 15.16
CA VAL A 230 -6.72 1.18 14.92
C VAL A 230 -5.31 1.29 15.51
N LEU A 231 -4.68 2.46 15.44
CA LEU A 231 -3.29 2.66 15.86
C LEU A 231 -3.12 3.05 17.34
N THR A 232 -4.20 3.37 18.06
CA THR A 232 -4.14 3.73 19.49
C THR A 232 -4.82 2.70 20.39
N ALA A 233 -5.90 2.08 19.92
CA ALA A 233 -6.66 1.07 20.64
C ALA A 233 -6.91 -0.15 19.74
N PRO A 234 -5.85 -0.86 19.30
CA PRO A 234 -5.98 -1.99 18.38
C PRO A 234 -6.84 -3.09 18.99
N ALA A 235 -7.81 -3.59 18.22
CA ALA A 235 -8.71 -4.64 18.67
C ALA A 235 -8.21 -6.05 18.32
N HIS A 236 -7.53 -6.20 17.18
CA HIS A 236 -7.00 -7.50 16.78
C HIS A 236 -5.65 -7.79 17.50
N PRO A 237 -5.44 -8.98 18.09
CA PRO A 237 -4.20 -9.30 18.82
C PRO A 237 -2.92 -9.15 17.98
N TYR A 238 -2.99 -9.47 16.68
CA TYR A 238 -1.90 -9.21 15.75
C TYR A 238 -1.58 -7.72 15.59
N THR A 239 -2.59 -6.85 15.46
CA THR A 239 -2.36 -5.41 15.35
C THR A 239 -1.67 -4.89 16.59
N ARG A 240 -2.10 -5.34 17.78
CA ARG A 240 -1.44 -5.01 19.03
C ARG A 240 0.02 -5.45 19.05
N LEU A 241 0.30 -6.71 18.69
CA LEU A 241 1.67 -7.21 18.57
C LEU A 241 2.53 -6.39 17.59
N LEU A 242 1.96 -6.01 16.44
CA LEU A 242 2.64 -5.20 15.43
C LEU A 242 3.02 -3.82 16.00
N LEU A 243 2.11 -3.17 16.73
CA LEU A 243 2.35 -1.86 17.33
C LEU A 243 3.32 -1.92 18.52
N ASP A 244 3.19 -2.93 19.38
CA ASP A 244 4.08 -3.14 20.53
C ASP A 244 5.51 -3.49 20.10
N SER A 245 5.70 -3.98 18.87
CA SER A 245 7.02 -4.28 18.33
C SER A 245 7.82 -3.03 17.92
N LEU A 246 7.19 -1.85 17.91
CA LEU A 246 7.81 -0.59 17.57
C LEU A 246 8.51 0.01 18.81
N PRO A 247 9.69 0.63 18.64
CA PRO A 247 10.35 1.32 19.75
C PRO A 247 9.47 2.47 20.24
N ALA A 248 8.98 2.37 21.47
CA ALA A 248 8.35 3.46 22.18
C ALA A 248 9.44 4.24 22.96
N ILE A 249 9.41 5.57 22.86
CA ILE A 249 10.37 6.44 23.57
C ILE A 249 10.20 6.31 25.10
N ASP A 250 8.99 5.96 25.58
CA ASP A 250 8.60 6.03 26.99
C ASP A 250 8.07 4.71 27.58
N LYS A 251 8.25 3.55 26.93
CA LYS A 251 7.82 2.26 27.50
C LYS A 251 8.92 1.20 27.41
N PRO A 252 9.29 0.56 28.54
CA PRO A 252 10.06 -0.69 28.46
C PRO A 252 9.22 -1.73 27.73
N LEU A 253 9.84 -2.48 26.81
CA LEU A 253 9.20 -3.61 26.14
C LEU A 253 8.76 -4.61 27.24
N GLU A 254 7.47 -4.89 27.35
CA GLU A 254 6.99 -5.95 28.24
C GLU A 254 7.59 -7.29 27.75
N GLU A 255 8.44 -7.89 28.58
CA GLU A 255 9.29 -9.04 28.21
C GLU A 255 8.48 -10.27 27.76
N GLU A 256 7.24 -10.43 28.24
CA GLU A 256 6.35 -11.55 27.91
C GLU A 256 5.88 -11.59 26.44
N TRP A 257 5.79 -10.44 25.75
CA TRP A 257 5.37 -10.39 24.34
C TRP A 257 6.55 -10.39 23.36
N ALA A 258 7.74 -9.96 23.80
CA ALA A 258 8.95 -9.96 22.98
C ALA A 258 9.46 -11.38 22.66
N LEU A 259 9.20 -12.36 23.54
CA LEU A 259 9.66 -13.75 23.43
C LEU A 259 8.95 -14.59 22.35
N ARG A 260 7.94 -14.04 21.65
CA ARG A 260 7.14 -14.78 20.63
C ARG A 260 7.24 -14.22 19.21
N LYS A 261 8.27 -13.41 18.91
CA LYS A 261 8.61 -13.00 17.55
C LYS A 261 9.14 -14.19 16.73
N THR A 262 8.27 -15.13 16.39
CA THR A 262 8.54 -16.08 15.31
C THR A 262 8.22 -15.39 13.99
N ASP A 263 8.97 -15.73 12.94
CA ASP A 263 8.73 -15.24 11.59
C ASP A 263 7.27 -15.45 11.13
N LEU A 264 6.84 -14.67 10.13
CA LEU A 264 5.58 -14.94 9.42
C LEU A 264 5.59 -16.41 8.94
N PRO A 265 4.51 -17.18 9.20
CA PRO A 265 4.42 -18.53 8.66
C PRO A 265 4.45 -18.48 7.13
N GLY A 266 4.95 -19.56 6.53
CA GLY A 266 4.95 -19.71 5.08
C GLY A 266 3.53 -19.67 4.51
N ASN A 267 3.36 -19.10 3.33
CA ASN A 267 2.06 -18.97 2.64
C ASN A 267 1.83 -20.07 1.59
N ARG A 268 2.56 -21.19 1.66
CA ARG A 268 2.31 -22.39 0.83
C ARG A 268 1.26 -23.29 1.45
N THR A 269 1.31 -23.44 2.76
CA THR A 269 0.34 -24.20 3.55
C THR A 269 -0.28 -23.23 4.55
N LEU A 270 -1.50 -22.79 4.27
CA LEU A 270 -2.20 -21.85 5.13
C LEU A 270 -2.64 -22.54 6.44
N PRO A 271 -2.63 -21.83 7.58
CA PRO A 271 -3.17 -22.35 8.83
C PRO A 271 -4.65 -22.72 8.70
N GLN A 272 -5.08 -23.72 9.46
CA GLN A 272 -6.50 -24.05 9.62
C GLN A 272 -7.15 -23.08 10.61
N GLY A 273 -8.34 -22.58 10.28
CA GLY A 273 -9.05 -21.61 11.11
C GLY A 273 -8.45 -20.21 11.05
N CYS A 274 -8.21 -19.63 12.23
CA CYS A 274 -7.55 -18.33 12.40
C CYS A 274 -6.09 -18.38 11.95
N PHE A 275 -5.71 -17.54 10.99
CA PHE A 275 -4.32 -17.55 10.49
C PHE A 275 -3.31 -17.13 11.56
N PHE A 276 -3.73 -16.31 12.54
CA PHE A 276 -2.87 -15.87 13.63
C PHE A 276 -2.90 -16.81 14.86
N ARG A 277 -3.67 -17.91 14.84
CA ARG A 277 -3.94 -18.76 16.03
C ARG A 277 -2.68 -19.16 16.79
N GLU A 278 -1.68 -19.69 16.08
CA GLU A 278 -0.47 -20.26 16.69
C GLU A 278 0.42 -19.20 17.35
N ARG A 279 0.32 -17.94 16.89
CA ARG A 279 1.05 -16.79 17.44
C ARG A 279 0.21 -15.96 18.42
N CYS A 280 -1.10 -16.21 18.50
CA CYS A 280 -2.03 -15.41 19.27
C CYS A 280 -1.97 -15.79 20.76
N PRO A 281 -1.57 -14.87 21.67
CA PRO A 281 -1.60 -15.14 23.11
C PRO A 281 -3.02 -15.27 23.66
N LEU A 282 -4.01 -14.83 22.87
CA LEU A 282 -5.42 -14.82 23.21
C LEU A 282 -6.21 -15.94 22.50
N ALA A 283 -5.53 -16.92 21.89
CA ALA A 283 -6.16 -18.04 21.21
C ALA A 283 -7.08 -18.82 22.16
N THR A 284 -8.26 -19.19 21.68
CA THR A 284 -9.30 -19.89 22.46
C THR A 284 -10.11 -20.82 21.57
N HIS A 285 -11.03 -21.57 22.16
CA HIS A 285 -11.97 -22.43 21.44
C HIS A 285 -12.81 -21.59 20.47
N GLY A 286 -12.90 -22.02 19.21
CA GLY A 286 -13.50 -21.29 18.10
C GLY A 286 -12.45 -20.78 17.10
N CYS A 287 -11.22 -20.51 17.53
CA CYS A 287 -10.12 -20.12 16.63
C CYS A 287 -9.73 -21.20 15.62
N GLU A 288 -10.20 -22.44 15.79
CA GLU A 288 -10.10 -23.54 14.82
C GLU A 288 -10.93 -23.29 13.55
N VAL A 289 -11.93 -22.40 13.61
CA VAL A 289 -12.82 -22.03 12.50
C VAL A 289 -12.38 -20.70 11.90
N ARG A 290 -12.46 -20.59 10.56
CA ARG A 290 -12.12 -19.36 9.83
C ARG A 290 -13.07 -18.23 10.23
N GLN A 291 -12.51 -17.04 10.47
CA GLN A 291 -13.29 -15.83 10.69
C GLN A 291 -13.61 -15.10 9.39
N SER A 292 -14.81 -14.53 9.32
CA SER A 292 -15.13 -13.45 8.39
C SER A 292 -14.62 -12.11 8.94
N LEU A 293 -14.44 -11.13 8.04
CA LEU A 293 -14.26 -9.75 8.43
C LEU A 293 -15.64 -9.18 8.77
N THR A 294 -15.83 -8.67 9.99
CA THR A 294 -17.14 -8.23 10.51
C THR A 294 -17.07 -6.82 11.05
N ILE A 295 -18.10 -6.02 10.80
CA ILE A 295 -18.21 -4.64 11.28
C ILE A 295 -18.70 -4.67 12.74
N ARG A 296 -18.00 -3.95 13.63
CA ARG A 296 -18.39 -3.72 15.02
C ARG A 296 -19.26 -2.46 15.17
N GLU A 297 -19.83 -2.28 16.35
CA GLU A 297 -20.63 -1.10 16.71
C GLU A 297 -19.87 0.23 16.52
N ASP A 298 -18.55 0.22 16.71
CA ASP A 298 -17.68 1.38 16.53
C ASP A 298 -17.26 1.63 15.06
N GLY A 299 -17.78 0.84 14.12
CA GLY A 299 -17.51 0.94 12.69
C GLY A 299 -16.24 0.26 12.22
N ARG A 300 -15.44 -0.35 13.12
CA ARG A 300 -14.25 -1.12 12.73
C ARG A 300 -14.62 -2.50 12.19
N GLU A 301 -13.89 -2.93 11.18
CA GLU A 301 -13.98 -4.24 10.57
C GLU A 301 -12.89 -5.15 11.13
N ILE A 302 -13.24 -6.24 11.82
CA ILE A 302 -12.28 -7.11 12.48
C ILE A 302 -12.53 -8.59 12.14
N ARG A 303 -11.43 -9.31 11.91
CA ARG A 303 -11.40 -10.75 11.62
C ARG A 303 -10.96 -11.52 12.87
N CYS A 304 -11.76 -11.50 13.93
CA CYS A 304 -11.40 -12.17 15.20
C CYS A 304 -12.65 -12.61 15.97
N TRP A 305 -12.68 -13.86 16.46
CA TRP A 305 -13.77 -14.39 17.28
C TRP A 305 -13.92 -13.69 18.63
N ARG A 306 -12.85 -13.11 19.17
CA ARG A 306 -12.86 -12.39 20.46
C ARG A 306 -13.24 -10.92 20.35
N ALA A 307 -13.33 -10.40 19.12
CA ALA A 307 -13.71 -9.02 18.85
C ALA A 307 -15.19 -8.88 18.48
N LEU A 308 -15.93 -9.99 18.46
CA LEU A 308 -17.39 -10.03 18.32
C LEU A 308 -18.07 -9.74 19.66
#